data_AF-A0AAV5KP61-F1
#
_entry.id   AF-A0AAV5KP61-F1
#
_cell.length_a   1.000
_cell.length_b   1.000
_cell.length_c   1.000
_cell.angle_alpha   90.00
_cell.angle_beta   90.00
_cell.angle_gamma   90.00
#
_symmetry.space_group_name_H-M   'P 1'
#
loop_
_entity.id
_entity.type
_entity.pdbx_description
1 polymer ?
#
loop_
_entity_poly.entity_id
_entity_poly.type
_entity_poly.pdbx_seq_one_letter_code
_entity_poly.pdbx_strand_id
1 'polypeptide(L)'
;MQREPTRKPESMPSILDHLEKLIVQRNESMKEILHGDDVKDGIVFTNLESLQLKVLPRLESFCSGNYNFEFPSLEDVTVMKCPNMQTFSERESGDDDAEEDWSYALHKLFD
;
A
#
# COMPACT_ATOMS: atom_id res chain seq x y z
N MET A 1 24.29 -18.10 -38.70
CA MET A 1 23.76 -18.34 -37.34
C MET A 1 23.18 -17.03 -36.83
N GLN A 2 21.87 -16.86 -36.91
CA GLN A 2 21.21 -15.69 -36.33
C GLN A 2 21.10 -15.94 -34.82
N ARG A 3 21.57 -14.99 -34.00
CA ARG A 3 21.34 -15.01 -32.55
C ARG A 3 19.88 -14.64 -32.34
N GLU A 4 19.08 -15.54 -31.80
CA GLU A 4 17.72 -15.23 -31.37
C GLU A 4 17.78 -14.11 -30.32
N PRO A 5 16.87 -13.11 -30.36
CA PRO A 5 16.78 -12.16 -29.27
C PRO A 5 16.35 -12.93 -28.03
N THR A 6 17.12 -12.83 -26.95
CA THR A 6 16.70 -13.28 -25.61
C THR A 6 15.45 -12.49 -25.24
N ARG A 7 14.27 -13.05 -25.55
CA ARG A 7 13.02 -12.61 -24.95
C ARG A 7 13.19 -12.84 -23.45
N LYS A 8 13.37 -11.76 -22.69
CA LYS A 8 13.18 -11.82 -21.24
C LYS A 8 11.81 -12.50 -21.04
N PRO A 9 11.66 -13.45 -20.09
CA PRO A 9 10.33 -13.90 -19.75
C PRO A 9 9.54 -12.64 -19.41
N GLU A 10 8.50 -12.33 -20.18
CA GLU A 10 7.56 -11.29 -19.81
C GLU A 10 7.02 -11.75 -18.47
N SER A 11 7.53 -11.16 -17.39
CA SER A 11 6.99 -11.36 -16.05
C SER A 11 5.50 -11.07 -16.19
N MET A 12 4.66 -12.04 -15.85
CA MET A 12 3.22 -11.81 -15.82
C MET A 12 2.99 -10.49 -15.09
N PRO A 13 2.36 -9.50 -15.75
CA PRO A 13 2.10 -8.24 -15.08
C PRO A 13 1.33 -8.52 -13.81
N SER A 14 1.81 -7.95 -12.70
CA SER A 14 1.08 -8.07 -11.45
C SER A 14 -0.26 -7.37 -11.64
N ILE A 15 -1.32 -7.86 -11.00
CA ILE A 15 -2.61 -7.14 -11.03
C ILE A 15 -2.46 -5.71 -10.44
N LEU A 16 -1.45 -5.51 -9.59
CA LEU A 16 -1.11 -4.23 -8.99
C LEU A 16 -0.55 -3.26 -10.04
N ASP A 17 0.09 -3.77 -11.11
CA ASP A 17 0.64 -2.94 -12.18
C ASP A 17 -0.45 -2.28 -13.02
N HIS A 18 -1.68 -2.78 -13.00
CA HIS A 18 -2.80 -2.23 -13.77
C HIS A 18 -3.88 -1.58 -12.88
N LEU A 19 -3.66 -1.56 -11.57
CA LEU A 19 -4.64 -1.04 -10.63
C LEU A 19 -4.55 0.49 -10.61
N GLU A 20 -5.49 1.16 -11.27
CA GLU A 20 -5.58 2.63 -11.29
C GLU A 20 -6.29 3.22 -10.07
N LYS A 21 -7.30 2.50 -9.55
CA LYS A 21 -8.13 2.98 -8.44
C LYS A 21 -8.38 1.88 -7.44
N LEU A 22 -8.02 2.13 -6.19
CA LEU A 22 -8.31 1.24 -5.05
C LEU A 22 -9.34 1.91 -4.15
N ILE A 23 -10.56 1.38 -4.14
CA ILE A 23 -11.67 1.94 -3.39
C ILE A 23 -12.22 0.88 -2.45
N VAL A 24 -12.06 1.09 -1.14
CA VAL A 24 -12.57 0.21 -0.09
C VAL A 24 -13.53 1.02 0.78
N GLN A 25 -14.80 0.60 0.81
CA GLN A 25 -15.83 1.36 1.54
C GLN A 25 -16.80 0.46 2.31
N ARG A 26 -17.28 0.98 3.45
CA ARG A 26 -18.37 0.39 4.25
C ARG A 26 -18.12 -1.06 4.63
N ASN A 27 -16.97 -1.32 5.25
CA ASN A 27 -16.62 -2.64 5.76
C ASN A 27 -16.43 -2.60 7.28
N GLU A 28 -17.28 -3.31 8.00
CA GLU A 28 -17.31 -3.31 9.46
C GLU A 28 -16.36 -4.33 10.10
N SER A 29 -15.73 -5.20 9.31
CA SER A 29 -14.94 -6.34 9.81
C SER A 29 -13.47 -6.32 9.38
N MET A 30 -13.16 -5.59 8.31
CA MET A 30 -11.83 -5.54 7.71
C MET A 30 -10.85 -4.82 8.63
N LYS A 31 -9.74 -5.51 8.93
CA LYS A 31 -8.62 -5.01 9.75
C LYS A 31 -7.44 -4.54 8.91
N GLU A 32 -7.26 -5.11 7.73
CA GLU A 32 -6.16 -4.86 6.81
C GLU A 32 -6.66 -4.91 5.36
N ILE A 33 -5.99 -4.20 4.46
CA ILE A 33 -6.35 -4.15 3.04
C ILE A 33 -5.57 -5.20 2.25
N LEU A 34 -4.28 -5.31 2.55
CA LEU A 34 -3.39 -6.30 1.97
C LEU A 34 -2.92 -7.25 3.07
N HIS A 35 -3.01 -8.54 2.78
CA HIS A 35 -2.41 -9.59 3.58
C HIS A 35 -1.21 -10.12 2.80
N GLY A 36 -0.05 -10.22 3.44
CA GLY A 36 1.16 -10.68 2.78
C GLY A 36 1.93 -11.66 3.64
N ASP A 37 2.13 -12.86 3.10
CA ASP A 37 2.96 -13.92 3.70
C ASP A 37 4.44 -13.61 3.43
N ASP A 38 5.13 -12.96 4.37
CA ASP A 38 6.61 -12.96 4.51
C ASP A 38 7.48 -12.64 3.27
N VAL A 39 6.93 -11.97 2.26
CA VAL A 39 7.72 -11.53 1.09
C VAL A 39 8.37 -10.18 1.43
N LYS A 40 9.70 -10.16 1.57
CA LYS A 40 10.47 -8.94 1.84
C LYS A 40 10.62 -7.99 0.64
N ASP A 41 9.99 -8.32 -0.48
CA ASP A 41 10.07 -7.51 -1.70
C ASP A 41 9.05 -6.37 -1.62
N GLY A 42 9.49 -5.16 -1.94
CA GLY A 42 8.64 -3.97 -1.96
C GLY A 42 7.50 -4.11 -2.98
N ILE A 43 6.34 -3.53 -2.65
CA ILE A 43 5.17 -3.50 -3.52
C ILE A 43 5.08 -2.12 -4.17
N VAL A 44 5.19 -2.08 -5.49
CA VAL A 44 5.08 -0.85 -6.27
C VAL A 44 3.75 -0.82 -7.01
N PHE A 45 2.90 0.15 -6.66
CA PHE A 45 1.65 0.43 -7.34
C PHE A 45 1.90 1.42 -8.48
N THR A 46 2.49 0.92 -9.58
CA THR A 46 3.01 1.77 -10.66
C THR A 46 1.97 2.71 -11.26
N ASN A 47 0.72 2.26 -11.41
CA ASN A 47 -0.34 3.00 -12.09
C ASN A 47 -1.49 3.43 -11.17
N LEU A 48 -1.36 3.27 -9.85
CA LEU A 48 -2.43 3.63 -8.92
C LEU A 48 -2.52 5.15 -8.79
N GLU A 49 -3.59 5.73 -9.31
CA GLU A 49 -3.87 7.16 -9.32
C GLU A 49 -4.76 7.59 -8.14
N SER A 50 -5.66 6.71 -7.66
CA SER A 50 -6.60 7.04 -6.58
C SER A 50 -6.72 5.94 -5.54
N LEU A 51 -6.54 6.30 -4.27
CA LEU A 51 -6.73 5.45 -3.10
C LEU A 51 -7.83 6.02 -2.20
N GLN A 52 -8.94 5.31 -2.03
CA GLN A 52 -10.08 5.76 -1.23
C GLN A 52 -10.52 4.73 -0.21
N LEU A 53 -10.34 5.07 1.07
CA LEU A 53 -10.71 4.27 2.23
C LEU A 53 -11.83 5.00 2.99
N LYS A 54 -13.06 4.46 2.97
CA LYS A 54 -14.21 5.15 3.59
C LYS A 54 -15.06 4.24 4.47
N VAL A 55 -15.35 4.66 5.69
CA VAL A 55 -16.25 3.94 6.62
C VAL A 55 -15.72 2.53 6.88
N LEU A 56 -14.53 2.46 7.47
CA LEU A 56 -13.86 1.21 7.82
C LEU A 56 -13.55 1.24 9.33
N PRO A 57 -14.56 1.03 10.20
CA PRO A 57 -14.44 1.23 11.65
C PRO A 57 -13.42 0.31 12.32
N ARG A 58 -13.05 -0.81 11.70
CA ARG A 58 -12.09 -1.78 12.26
C ARG A 58 -10.77 -1.86 11.50
N LEU A 59 -10.57 -1.04 10.47
CA LEU A 59 -9.32 -1.02 9.73
C LEU A 59 -8.22 -0.50 10.66
N GLU A 60 -7.19 -1.31 10.88
CA GLU A 60 -6.08 -1.05 11.80
C GLU A 60 -4.83 -0.65 11.01
N SER A 61 -4.54 -1.32 9.89
CA SER A 61 -3.41 -1.02 9.01
C SER A 61 -3.77 -1.17 7.53
N PHE A 62 -2.96 -0.61 6.63
CA PHE A 62 -3.11 -0.91 5.19
C PHE A 62 -2.59 -2.33 4.89
N CYS A 63 -1.51 -2.77 5.55
CA CYS A 63 -0.97 -4.12 5.46
C CYS A 63 -0.35 -4.59 6.80
N SER A 64 -0.43 -5.90 7.07
CA SER A 64 0.18 -6.56 8.25
C SER A 64 1.59 -7.11 8.04
N GLY A 65 2.15 -6.96 6.84
CA GLY A 65 3.54 -7.37 6.56
C GLY A 65 4.51 -6.19 6.52
N ASN A 66 5.81 -6.50 6.66
CA ASN A 66 6.89 -5.52 6.53
C ASN A 66 7.20 -5.21 5.05
N TYR A 67 6.23 -4.62 4.37
CA TYR A 67 6.34 -4.19 2.98
C TYR A 67 6.73 -2.72 2.89
N ASN A 68 7.64 -2.42 1.97
CA ASN A 68 7.83 -1.05 1.51
C ASN A 68 6.86 -0.80 0.35
N PHE A 69 6.01 0.22 0.48
CA PHE A 69 5.05 0.59 -0.56
C PHE A 69 5.55 1.80 -1.33
N GLU A 70 5.45 1.74 -2.66
CA GLU A 70 5.68 2.89 -3.54
C GLU A 70 4.45 3.14 -4.40
N PHE A 71 4.07 4.40 -4.53
CA PHE A 71 2.89 4.84 -5.26
C PHE A 71 3.24 5.95 -6.26
N PRO A 72 4.07 5.68 -7.28
CA PRO A 72 4.66 6.71 -8.13
C PRO A 72 3.66 7.55 -8.94
N SER A 73 2.45 7.05 -9.16
CA SER A 73 1.40 7.72 -9.93
C SER A 73 0.21 8.19 -9.08
N LEU A 74 0.31 8.14 -7.76
CA LEU A 74 -0.82 8.40 -6.87
C LEU A 74 -1.06 9.90 -6.72
N GLU A 75 -2.23 10.35 -7.19
CA GLU A 75 -2.62 11.77 -7.18
C GLU A 75 -3.70 12.06 -6.13
N ASP A 76 -4.59 11.11 -5.87
CA ASP A 76 -5.73 11.29 -4.97
C ASP A 76 -5.75 10.26 -3.85
N VAL A 77 -5.68 10.74 -2.61
CA VAL A 77 -5.83 9.90 -1.41
C VAL A 77 -6.93 10.44 -0.52
N THR A 78 -7.92 9.60 -0.26
CA THR A 78 -9.01 9.91 0.67
C THR A 78 -9.12 8.83 1.73
N VAL A 79 -8.88 9.19 2.98
CA VAL A 79 -9.18 8.36 4.15
C VAL A 79 -10.26 9.05 4.99
N MET A 80 -11.42 8.41 5.15
CA MET A 80 -12.58 9.01 5.81
C MET A 80 -13.30 8.00 6.70
N LYS A 81 -13.57 8.35 7.96
CA LYS A 81 -14.29 7.48 8.90
C LYS A 81 -13.62 6.10 9.06
N CYS A 82 -12.29 6.10 9.23
CA CYS A 82 -11.47 4.93 9.55
C CYS A 82 -10.75 5.18 10.90
N PRO A 83 -11.49 5.21 12.03
CA PRO A 83 -10.99 5.70 13.32
C PRO A 83 -9.87 4.85 13.95
N ASN A 84 -9.77 3.58 13.57
CA ASN A 84 -8.80 2.64 14.15
C ASN A 84 -7.53 2.51 13.30
N MET A 85 -7.47 3.15 12.14
CA MET A 85 -6.31 3.02 11.27
C MET A 85 -5.17 3.77 11.94
N GLN A 86 -4.06 3.08 12.26
CA GLN A 86 -2.93 3.57 13.06
C GLN A 86 -1.67 3.83 12.21
N THR A 87 -1.43 3.00 11.19
CA THR A 87 -0.27 3.13 10.30
C THR A 87 -0.61 2.63 8.90
N PHE A 88 0.22 2.98 7.90
CA PHE A 88 0.17 2.31 6.60
C PHE A 88 0.80 0.91 6.65
N SER A 89 1.93 0.75 7.34
CA SER A 89 2.51 -0.55 7.65
C SER A 89 2.96 -0.61 9.09
N GLU A 90 2.87 -1.80 9.69
CA GLU A 90 3.35 -2.04 11.05
C GLU A 90 4.89 -2.08 11.00
N ARG A 91 5.53 -0.98 11.41
CA ARG A 91 6.98 -0.96 11.64
C ARG A 91 7.22 -1.53 13.03
N GLU A 92 7.80 -2.73 13.13
CA GLU A 92 8.40 -3.16 14.39
C GLU A 92 9.67 -2.34 14.64
N SER A 93 9.54 -1.15 15.23
CA SER A 93 10.66 -0.42 15.81
C SER A 93 10.51 -0.39 17.32
N GLY A 94 11.34 -1.17 18.01
CA GLY A 94 11.46 -1.16 19.46
C GLY A 94 12.22 0.06 19.99
N ASP A 95 11.78 1.27 19.64
CA ASP A 95 12.29 2.52 20.18
C ASP A 95 11.11 3.42 20.60
N ASP A 96 11.02 3.70 21.90
CA ASP A 96 9.88 4.28 22.65
C ASP A 96 9.55 5.76 22.36
N ASP A 97 10.01 6.38 21.27
CA ASP A 97 9.87 7.84 21.05
C ASP A 97 9.49 8.23 19.62
N ALA A 98 8.32 7.79 19.15
CA ALA A 98 7.69 8.38 17.97
C ALA A 98 6.20 8.63 18.20
N GLU A 99 5.86 9.86 18.59
CA GLU A 99 4.52 10.40 18.32
C GLU A 99 4.36 10.52 16.80
N GLU A 100 3.65 9.55 16.21
CA GLU A 100 3.36 9.52 14.78
C GLU A 100 2.26 10.52 14.44
N ASP A 101 2.68 11.74 14.18
CA ASP A 101 1.85 12.74 13.54
C ASP A 101 1.57 12.27 12.09
N TRP A 102 0.33 11.85 11.82
CA TRP A 102 -0.12 11.39 10.51
C TRP A 102 0.18 12.36 9.37
N SER A 103 0.27 13.65 9.69
CA SER A 103 0.66 14.67 8.73
C SER A 103 2.09 14.44 8.22
N TYR A 104 3.00 13.94 9.06
CA TYR A 104 4.37 13.58 8.70
C TYR A 104 4.45 12.26 7.94
N ALA A 105 3.68 11.25 8.34
CA ALA A 105 3.61 9.98 7.65
C ALA A 105 3.05 10.14 6.23
N LEU A 106 2.02 10.99 6.06
CA LEU A 106 1.53 11.37 4.75
C LEU A 106 2.59 12.14 3.96
N HIS A 107 3.26 13.14 4.54
CA HIS A 107 4.28 13.91 3.81
C HIS A 107 5.44 13.04 3.30
N LYS A 108 5.92 12.06 4.09
CA LYS A 108 6.96 11.12 3.66
C LYS A 108 6.50 10.08 2.62
N LEU A 109 5.21 9.85 2.48
CA LEU A 109 4.65 9.01 1.40
C LEU A 109 4.61 9.77 0.06
N PHE A 110 4.80 11.09 0.06
CA PHE A 110 4.65 11.96 -1.12
C PHE A 110 5.89 12.84 -1.44
N ASP A 111 7.06 12.57 -0.83
CA ASP A 111 8.35 13.26 -1.11
C ASP A 111 9.46 12.26 -1.46
#